data_AF-A0A1S9AWP7-F1
#
_entry.id   AF-A0A1S9AWP7-F1
#
_cell.length_a   1.000
_cell.length_b   1.000
_cell.length_c   1.000
_cell.angle_alpha   90.00
_cell.angle_beta   90.00
_cell.angle_gamma   90.00
#
_symmetry.space_group_name_H-M   'P 1'
#
loop_
_entity.id
_entity.type
_entity.pdbx_description
1 polymer ?
#
loop_
_entity_poly.entity_id
_entity_poly.type
_entity_poly.pdbx_seq_one_letter_code
_entity_poly.pdbx_strand_id
1 'polypeptide(L)'
;MNPLTWTTDTATAPAKLNRGSVPIEFNHVDPQLADAKVHNGLVWVHPPGKPLGYVRLLLPGQAELRRSFHLVDYGLYYLSIRRNAVARVQAWQRQNP
;
A
#
# COMPACT_ATOMS: atom_id res chain seq x y z
N MET A 1 8.64 -6.38 -1.93
CA MET A 1 7.50 -7.11 -2.51
C MET A 1 6.42 -6.11 -2.89
N ASN A 2 5.73 -6.31 -4.00
CA ASN A 2 4.64 -5.45 -4.44
C ASN A 2 3.33 -5.82 -3.69
N PRO A 3 2.68 -4.88 -2.98
CA PRO A 3 1.48 -5.17 -2.19
C PRO A 3 0.23 -5.47 -3.03
N LEU A 4 0.25 -5.19 -4.34
CA LEU A 4 -0.89 -5.44 -5.23
C LEU A 4 -0.82 -6.80 -5.92
N THR A 5 0.39 -7.32 -6.17
CA THR A 5 0.61 -8.60 -6.88
C THR A 5 1.19 -9.69 -5.98
N TRP A 6 1.78 -9.34 -4.83
CA TRP A 6 2.54 -10.24 -3.96
C TRP A 6 3.75 -10.88 -4.63
N THR A 7 4.30 -10.22 -5.67
CA THR A 7 5.54 -10.61 -6.36
C THR A 7 6.72 -9.73 -5.94
N THR A 8 7.94 -10.21 -6.21
CA THR A 8 9.19 -9.47 -5.95
C THR A 8 9.80 -8.87 -7.20
N ASP A 9 9.17 -9.06 -8.36
CA ASP A 9 9.57 -8.43 -9.61
C ASP A 9 9.46 -6.89 -9.53
N THR A 10 10.03 -6.23 -10.53
CA THR A 10 10.08 -4.77 -10.63
C THR A 10 9.02 -4.21 -11.59
N ALA A 11 8.05 -5.02 -12.01
CA ALA A 11 6.99 -4.55 -12.87
C ALA A 11 6.07 -3.61 -12.08
N THR A 12 5.56 -2.58 -12.76
CA THR A 12 4.57 -1.68 -12.17
C THR A 12 3.22 -2.39 -12.13
N ALA A 13 2.66 -2.52 -10.93
CA ALA A 13 1.29 -2.96 -10.72
C ALA A 13 0.36 -1.76 -10.81
N PRO A 14 -0.60 -1.73 -11.75
CA PRO A 14 -1.47 -0.57 -11.93
C PRO A 14 -2.47 -0.41 -10.78
N ALA A 15 -2.87 0.83 -10.51
CA ALA A 15 -3.80 1.18 -9.42
C ALA A 15 -5.12 0.40 -9.47
N LYS A 16 -5.59 -0.03 -10.66
CA LYS A 16 -6.78 -0.90 -10.81
C LYS A 16 -6.74 -2.20 -10.01
N LEU A 17 -5.54 -2.67 -9.62
CA LEU A 17 -5.38 -3.86 -8.77
C LEU A 17 -5.56 -3.54 -7.28
N ASN A 18 -5.53 -2.27 -6.90
CA ASN A 18 -5.76 -1.81 -5.54
C ASN A 18 -7.25 -1.86 -5.19
N ARG A 19 -7.59 -2.83 -4.35
CA ARG A 19 -8.98 -3.13 -3.97
C ARG A 19 -9.57 -2.10 -3.02
N GLY A 20 -8.72 -1.34 -2.34
CA GLY A 20 -9.17 -0.37 -1.35
C GLY A 20 -8.03 0.09 -0.48
N SER A 21 -7.75 1.38 -0.59
CA SER A 21 -6.98 2.16 0.37
C SER A 21 -7.90 2.69 1.47
N VAL A 22 -7.32 3.06 2.61
CA VAL A 22 -8.03 3.75 3.70
C VAL A 22 -7.20 4.96 4.13
N PRO A 23 -7.82 6.11 4.37
CA PRO A 23 -7.12 7.32 4.80
C PRO A 23 -6.65 7.21 6.25
N ILE A 24 -5.87 8.19 6.73
CA ILE A 24 -5.38 8.25 8.11
C ILE A 24 -6.51 8.25 9.14
N GLU A 25 -7.68 8.80 8.82
CA GLU A 25 -8.88 8.79 9.67
C GLU A 25 -9.60 7.45 9.67
N PHE A 26 -9.25 6.54 8.76
CA PHE A 26 -9.79 5.19 8.66
C PHE A 26 -11.33 5.13 8.50
N ASN A 27 -11.93 6.14 7.87
CA ASN A 27 -13.38 6.34 7.83
C ASN A 27 -14.05 5.93 6.51
N HIS A 28 -13.30 5.66 5.45
CA HIS A 28 -13.83 5.17 4.17
C HIS A 28 -12.80 4.31 3.42
N VAL A 29 -13.24 3.71 2.32
CA VAL A 29 -12.40 2.89 1.44
C VAL A 29 -12.33 3.54 0.05
N ASP A 30 -11.13 3.78 -0.45
CA ASP A 30 -10.87 4.31 -1.78
C ASP A 30 -10.31 3.22 -2.70
N PRO A 31 -11.10 2.68 -3.64
CA PRO A 31 -10.57 1.74 -4.63
C PRO A 31 -9.70 2.47 -5.65
N GLN A 32 -8.71 1.75 -6.20
CA GLN A 32 -7.87 2.23 -7.31
C GLN A 32 -7.08 3.52 -7.02
N LEU A 33 -6.81 3.82 -5.75
CA LEU A 33 -6.14 5.04 -5.34
C LEU A 33 -4.64 5.04 -5.69
N ALA A 34 -3.95 3.95 -5.40
CA ALA A 34 -2.50 3.85 -5.47
C ALA A 34 -2.05 2.66 -6.33
N ASP A 35 -1.14 2.91 -7.25
CA ASP A 35 -0.37 1.88 -7.95
C ASP A 35 0.86 1.47 -7.12
N ALA A 36 1.64 0.49 -7.57
CA ALA A 36 2.82 0.08 -6.83
C ALA A 36 3.93 -0.46 -7.75
N LYS A 37 5.17 -0.06 -7.48
CA LYS A 37 6.37 -0.62 -8.11
C LYS A 37 7.45 -0.88 -7.07
N VAL A 38 8.06 -2.06 -7.09
CA VAL A 38 9.25 -2.32 -6.27
C VAL A 38 10.46 -1.72 -6.96
N HIS A 39 11.21 -0.87 -6.25
CA HIS A 39 12.44 -0.26 -6.75
C HIS A 39 13.42 -0.01 -5.60
N ASN A 40 14.62 -0.61 -5.66
CA ASN A 40 15.71 -0.45 -4.69
C ASN A 40 15.27 -0.61 -3.22
N GLY A 41 14.53 -1.68 -2.93
CA GLY A 41 14.05 -1.98 -1.57
C GLY A 41 12.84 -1.16 -1.11
N LEU A 42 12.36 -0.21 -1.93
CA LEU A 42 11.19 0.62 -1.65
C LEU A 42 10.00 0.23 -2.52
N VAL A 43 8.81 0.63 -2.08
CA VAL A 43 7.60 0.63 -2.91
C VAL A 43 7.37 2.06 -3.39
N TRP A 44 7.53 2.27 -4.68
CA TRP A 44 7.22 3.52 -5.36
C TRP A 44 5.74 3.55 -5.70
N VAL A 45 5.14 4.72 -5.55
CA VAL A 45 3.73 5.01 -5.76
C VAL A 45 3.60 6.35 -6.47
N HIS A 46 2.72 6.45 -7.46
CA HIS A 46 2.34 7.75 -7.99
C HIS A 46 1.48 8.47 -6.94
N PRO A 47 1.72 9.76 -6.68
CA PRO A 47 0.90 10.52 -5.74
C PRO A 47 -0.58 10.42 -6.12
N PRO A 48 -1.48 10.03 -5.20
CA PRO A 48 -2.88 9.89 -5.52
C PRO A 48 -3.48 11.24 -5.90
N GLY A 49 -4.29 11.27 -6.96
CA GLY A 49 -4.90 12.50 -7.47
C GLY A 49 -5.91 13.15 -6.50
N LYS A 50 -6.37 12.41 -5.48
CA LYS A 50 -7.25 12.87 -4.41
C LYS A 50 -6.59 12.56 -3.04
N PRO A 51 -5.98 13.55 -2.37
CA PRO A 51 -5.12 13.31 -1.21
C PRO A 51 -5.85 13.39 0.14
N LEU A 52 -7.17 13.50 0.19
CA LEU A 52 -7.91 13.62 1.46
C LEU A 52 -7.59 12.43 2.37
N GLY A 53 -6.83 12.69 3.44
CA GLY A 53 -6.40 11.68 4.40
C GLY A 53 -5.18 10.83 4.01
N TYR A 54 -4.54 11.06 2.85
CA TYR A 54 -3.31 10.37 2.41
C TYR A 54 -2.10 11.31 2.50
N VAL A 55 -1.67 11.55 3.73
CA VAL A 55 -0.68 12.58 4.04
C VAL A 55 0.77 12.13 3.79
N ARG A 56 1.62 13.09 3.43
CA ARG A 56 3.07 12.86 3.36
C ARG A 56 3.71 13.09 4.73
N LEU A 57 4.82 12.39 4.99
CA LEU A 57 5.62 12.61 6.19
C LEU A 57 6.34 13.96 6.11
N LEU A 58 6.08 14.85 7.08
CA LEU A 58 6.71 16.15 7.19
C LEU A 58 7.50 16.22 8.50
N LEU A 59 8.83 16.13 8.41
CA LEU A 59 9.73 16.26 9.56
C LEU A 59 10.66 17.47 9.37
N PRO A 60 10.73 18.41 10.34
CA PRO A 60 11.68 19.52 10.28
C PRO A 60 13.12 19.04 10.10
N GLY A 61 13.86 19.66 9.19
CA GLY A 61 15.23 19.27 8.87
C GLY A 61 15.41 18.03 7.99
N GLN A 62 14.33 17.34 7.59
CA GLN A 62 14.36 16.10 6.80
C GLN A 62 13.57 16.26 5.48
N ALA A 63 14.15 17.01 4.53
CA ALA A 63 13.49 17.37 3.28
C ALA A 63 13.24 16.17 2.35
N GLU A 64 14.12 15.17 2.41
CA GLU A 64 14.07 13.91 1.67
C GLU A 64 12.80 13.08 1.99
N LEU A 65 12.29 13.19 3.21
CA LEU A 65 11.09 12.45 3.64
C LEU A 65 9.78 13.12 3.22
N ARG A 66 9.81 14.35 2.70
CA ARG A 66 8.61 15.07 2.25
C ARG A 66 7.87 14.40 1.11
N ARG A 67 8.49 13.41 0.44
CA ARG A 67 7.85 12.59 -0.60
C ARG A 67 7.29 11.27 -0.07
N SER A 68 7.68 10.89 1.14
CA SER A 68 7.29 9.63 1.78
C SER A 68 5.83 9.68 2.22
N PHE A 69 5.13 8.56 2.04
CA PHE A 69 3.78 8.32 2.56
C PHE A 69 3.80 7.41 3.81
N HIS A 70 4.90 7.39 4.56
CA HIS A 70 5.10 6.45 5.67
C HIS A 70 4.02 6.51 6.76
N LEU A 71 3.35 7.66 6.96
CA LEU A 71 2.22 7.74 7.90
C LEU A 71 1.00 6.91 7.47
N VAL A 72 0.88 6.61 6.17
CA VAL A 72 -0.30 5.99 5.57
C VAL A 72 0.09 4.84 4.64
N ASP A 73 1.27 4.23 4.83
CA ASP A 73 1.79 3.17 3.95
C ASP A 73 0.89 1.92 3.96
N TYR A 74 0.45 1.47 5.14
CA TYR A 74 -0.58 0.45 5.28
C TYR A 74 -1.91 0.91 4.69
N GLY A 75 -2.26 2.18 4.90
CA GLY A 75 -3.48 2.80 4.39
C GLY A 75 -3.59 2.72 2.88
N LEU A 76 -2.49 2.98 2.15
CA LEU A 76 -2.44 2.91 0.69
C LEU A 76 -2.83 1.53 0.14
N TYR A 77 -2.66 0.44 0.90
CA TYR A 77 -2.88 -0.93 0.41
C TYR A 77 -3.71 -1.80 1.35
N TYR A 78 -4.50 -1.19 2.24
CA TYR A 78 -5.10 -1.86 3.39
C TYR A 78 -5.91 -3.12 3.02
N LEU A 79 -6.80 -3.04 2.04
CA LEU A 79 -7.60 -4.22 1.65
C LEU A 79 -6.76 -5.31 0.98
N SER A 80 -5.71 -4.95 0.23
CA SER A 80 -4.79 -5.92 -0.35
C SER A 80 -4.05 -6.68 0.76
N ILE A 81 -3.50 -5.95 1.74
CA ILE A 81 -2.77 -6.50 2.89
C ILE A 81 -3.70 -7.40 3.72
N ARG A 82 -4.89 -6.91 4.08
CA ARG A 82 -5.90 -7.67 4.84
C ARG A 82 -6.24 -8.99 4.15
N ARG A 83 -6.48 -8.96 2.83
CA ARG A 83 -6.79 -10.17 2.07
C ARG A 83 -5.63 -11.16 2.06
N ASN A 84 -4.40 -10.67 1.92
CA ASN A 84 -3.22 -11.54 1.93
C ASN A 84 -2.98 -12.18 3.29
N ALA A 85 -3.18 -11.43 4.38
CA ALA A 85 -3.10 -11.98 5.74
C ALA A 85 -4.09 -13.15 5.93
N VAL A 86 -5.37 -12.95 5.56
CA VAL A 86 -6.38 -14.02 5.61
C VAL A 86 -5.98 -15.22 4.76
N ALA A 87 -5.54 -14.99 3.52
CA ALA A 87 -5.13 -16.06 2.61
C ALA A 87 -3.97 -16.90 3.16
N ARG A 88 -2.98 -16.26 3.82
CA ARG A 88 -1.84 -16.93 4.43
C ARG A 88 -2.24 -17.78 5.64
N VAL A 89 -3.09 -17.25 6.53
CA VAL A 89 -3.62 -18.01 7.67
C VAL A 89 -4.38 -19.24 7.19
N GLN A 90 -5.28 -19.06 6.22
CA GLN A 90 -6.03 -20.18 5.65
C GLN A 90 -5.14 -21.20 4.96
N ALA A 91 -4.08 -20.77 4.27
CA ALA A 91 -3.10 -21.66 3.67
C ALA A 91 -2.36 -22.49 4.71
N TRP A 92 -1.96 -21.85 5.82
CA TRP A 92 -1.33 -22.54 6.94
C TRP A 92 -2.27 -23.55 7.59
N GLN A 93 -3.52 -23.18 7.88
CA GLN A 93 -4.53 -24.09 8.47
C GLN A 93 -4.78 -25.33 7.58
N ARG A 94 -4.85 -25.16 6.25
CA ARG A 94 -5.00 -26.30 5.33
C ARG A 94 -3.81 -27.26 5.34
N GLN A 95 -2.62 -26.79 5.70
CA GLN A 95 -1.41 -27.61 5.81
C GLN A 95 -1.22 -28.20 7.21
N ASN A 96 -1.97 -27.71 8.21
CA ASN A 96 -1.85 -28.07 9.62
C ASN A 96 -3.26 -28.28 10.22
N PRO A 97 -3.97 -29.36 9.86
CA PRO A 97 -5.32 -29.65 10.32
C PRO A 97 -5.41 -29.98 11.82
#